data_AF-A0A7C5JBA5-F1
#
_entry.id   AF-A0A7C5JBA5-F1
#
_cell.length_a   1.000
_cell.length_b   1.000
_cell.length_c   1.000
_cell.angle_alpha   90.00
_cell.angle_beta   90.00
_cell.angle_gamma   90.00
#
_symmetry.space_group_name_H-M   'P 1'
#
loop_
_entity.id
_entity.type
_entity.pdbx_description
1 polymer ?
#
loop_
_entity_poly.entity_id
_entity_poly.type
_entity_poly.pdbx_seq_one_letter_code
_entity_poly.pdbx_strand_id
1 'polypeptide(L)'
;MRSLIGLVFLLAAGCATATPEPKPIPWPVESPCARCVLVQYDHIEMRIPVALAGRILIPDIGAPALILLPNPDSADNGIYFLQEDPAPVLAVLKRESLDRRYAIHDLPSLLRLLASPPSDKRLARVFAMLGFDDAAIVTVARHGKLTAWRIVHSDPLMNVLYIAADDHSKLYKIAGNLSDATWHSLLAHMTFSPPP
;
A
#
# COMPACT_ATOMS: atom_id res chain seq x y z
N MET A 1 32.52 6.76 60.66
CA MET A 1 31.66 7.45 59.69
C MET A 1 32.07 7.03 58.30
N ARG A 2 31.33 6.12 57.66
CA ARG A 2 31.57 5.65 56.29
C ARG A 2 30.23 5.73 55.54
N SER A 3 30.10 6.73 54.67
CA SER A 3 29.04 6.79 53.66
C SER A 3 29.71 6.71 52.30
N LEU A 4 29.34 5.70 51.50
CA LEU A 4 29.65 5.68 50.08
C LEU A 4 28.50 5.00 49.35
N ILE A 5 27.51 5.84 49.04
CA ILE A 5 26.84 6.01 47.74
C ILE A 5 26.85 4.74 46.88
N GLY A 6 25.79 3.95 47.00
CA GLY A 6 25.45 2.90 46.05
C GLY A 6 24.92 3.52 44.76
N LEU A 7 25.72 3.43 43.70
CA LEU A 7 25.36 3.87 42.35
C LEU A 7 24.42 2.81 41.73
N VAL A 8 23.11 3.07 41.75
CA VAL A 8 22.11 2.24 41.07
C VAL A 8 22.17 2.57 39.58
N PHE A 9 22.86 1.73 38.80
CA PHE A 9 22.76 1.74 37.34
C PHE A 9 21.37 1.24 36.93
N LEU A 10 20.46 2.18 36.68
CA LEU A 10 19.24 1.94 35.92
C LEU A 10 19.65 1.59 34.49
N LEU A 11 19.76 0.28 34.22
CA LEU A 11 19.77 -0.26 32.86
C LEU A 11 18.44 0.11 32.22
N ALA A 12 18.43 1.22 31.49
CA ALA A 12 17.40 1.50 30.50
C ALA A 12 17.50 0.39 29.45
N ALA A 13 16.76 -0.70 29.68
CA ALA A 13 16.44 -1.66 28.64
C ALA A 13 15.68 -0.88 27.58
N GLY A 14 16.41 -0.42 26.56
CA GLY A 14 15.79 0.13 25.36
C GLY A 14 14.88 -0.95 24.82
N CYS A 15 13.57 -0.75 24.93
CA CYS A 15 12.60 -1.52 24.18
C CYS A 15 13.02 -1.36 22.72
N ALA A 16 13.65 -2.38 22.16
CA ALA A 16 13.69 -2.55 20.73
C ALA A 16 12.22 -2.67 20.32
N THR A 17 11.65 -1.57 19.86
CA THR A 17 10.31 -1.53 19.30
C THR A 17 10.36 -2.48 18.12
N ALA A 18 9.87 -3.71 18.34
CA ALA A 18 9.79 -4.72 17.31
C ALA A 18 9.06 -4.06 16.13
N THR A 19 9.77 -3.97 15.02
CA THR A 19 9.24 -3.48 13.77
C THR A 19 7.90 -4.18 13.50
N PRO A 20 6.78 -3.45 13.33
CA PRO A 20 5.50 -4.08 13.07
C PRO A 20 5.59 -4.80 11.72
N GLU A 21 5.64 -6.12 11.76
CA GLU A 21 5.48 -6.93 10.57
C GLU A 21 4.07 -6.72 10.01
N PRO A 22 3.89 -6.77 8.67
CA PRO A 22 2.57 -6.70 8.06
C PRO A 22 1.64 -7.75 8.68
N LYS A 23 0.53 -7.32 9.28
CA LYS A 23 -0.44 -8.24 9.86
C LYS A 23 -1.19 -8.98 8.73
N PRO A 24 -1.05 -10.30 8.58
CA PRO A 24 -1.86 -11.03 7.63
C PRO A 24 -3.33 -10.99 8.07
N ILE A 25 -4.22 -10.70 7.12
CA ILE A 25 -5.67 -10.73 7.32
C ILE A 25 -6.32 -11.58 6.22
N PRO A 26 -7.48 -12.20 6.49
CA PRO A 26 -8.23 -12.86 5.43
C PRO A 26 -8.62 -11.84 4.36
N TRP A 27 -8.68 -12.30 3.11
CA TRP A 27 -9.33 -11.51 2.07
C TRP A 27 -10.80 -11.27 2.47
N PRO A 28 -11.34 -10.05 2.30
CA PRO A 28 -12.72 -9.76 2.67
C PRO A 28 -13.69 -10.69 1.95
N VAL A 29 -14.65 -11.25 2.68
CA VAL A 29 -15.68 -12.12 2.10
C VAL A 29 -16.55 -11.29 1.16
N GLU A 30 -16.85 -11.85 -0.02
CA GLU A 30 -17.82 -11.27 -0.94
C GLU A 30 -19.14 -10.98 -0.21
N SER A 31 -19.62 -9.74 -0.35
CA SER A 31 -20.91 -9.32 0.19
C SER A 31 -21.85 -8.97 -0.97
N PRO A 32 -23.17 -9.22 -0.87
CA PRO A 32 -24.08 -8.84 -1.93
C PRO A 32 -23.96 -7.33 -2.24
N CYS A 33 -23.54 -7.02 -3.45
CA CYS A 33 -23.38 -5.65 -3.92
C CYS A 33 -24.58 -5.27 -4.80
N ALA A 34 -25.66 -4.80 -4.16
CA ALA A 34 -26.95 -4.57 -4.84
C ALA A 34 -26.93 -3.36 -5.81
N ARG A 35 -26.04 -2.39 -5.60
CA ARG A 35 -25.92 -1.19 -6.43
C ARG A 35 -24.45 -0.89 -6.73
N CYS A 36 -23.86 -1.70 -7.59
CA CYS A 36 -22.53 -1.46 -8.12
C CYS A 36 -22.47 -1.56 -9.63
N VAL A 37 -21.42 -0.94 -10.15
CA VAL A 37 -20.97 -1.09 -11.52
C VAL A 37 -19.78 -2.04 -11.52
N LEU A 38 -19.73 -2.94 -12.52
CA LEU A 38 -18.54 -3.72 -12.80
C LEU A 38 -17.57 -2.82 -13.56
N VAL A 39 -16.34 -2.72 -13.07
CA VAL A 39 -15.28 -1.95 -13.72
C VAL A 39 -14.09 -2.86 -13.91
N GLN A 40 -13.61 -2.92 -15.15
CA GLN A 40 -12.33 -3.53 -15.47
C GLN A 40 -11.31 -2.43 -15.71
N TYR A 41 -10.24 -2.45 -14.91
CA TYR A 41 -9.11 -1.57 -15.02
C TYR A 41 -7.86 -2.42 -15.30
N ASP A 42 -7.50 -2.51 -16.58
CA ASP A 42 -6.44 -3.41 -17.06
C ASP A 42 -6.72 -4.87 -16.66
N HIS A 43 -5.90 -5.47 -15.78
CA HIS A 43 -6.08 -6.85 -15.33
C HIS A 43 -6.86 -6.98 -14.02
N ILE A 44 -7.37 -5.87 -13.48
CA ILE A 44 -8.14 -5.86 -12.23
C ILE A 44 -9.60 -5.64 -12.57
N GLU A 45 -10.43 -6.63 -12.29
CA GLU A 45 -11.88 -6.50 -12.31
C GLU A 45 -12.38 -6.24 -10.89
N MET A 46 -13.30 -5.28 -10.72
CA MET A 46 -13.84 -4.90 -9.43
C MET A 46 -15.31 -4.50 -9.54
N ARG A 47 -16.07 -4.71 -8.46
CA ARG A 47 -17.41 -4.13 -8.30
C ARG A 47 -17.33 -2.88 -7.43
N ILE A 48 -17.70 -1.75 -8.00
CA ILE A 48 -17.62 -0.45 -7.34
C ILE A 48 -19.03 -0.03 -6.91
N PRO A 49 -19.29 0.15 -5.60
CA PRO A 49 -20.55 0.72 -5.13
C PRO A 49 -20.81 2.08 -5.78
N VAL A 50 -22.04 2.32 -6.26
CA VAL A 50 -22.41 3.58 -6.92
C VAL A 50 -22.19 4.80 -6.00
N ALA A 51 -22.27 4.61 -4.68
CA ALA A 51 -21.97 5.65 -3.69
C ALA A 51 -20.51 6.16 -3.74
N LEU A 52 -19.58 5.34 -4.25
CA LEU A 52 -18.18 5.73 -4.44
C LEU A 52 -17.90 6.27 -5.85
N ALA A 53 -18.85 6.12 -6.79
CA ALA A 53 -18.68 6.40 -8.20
C ALA A 53 -19.78 7.33 -8.73
N GLY A 54 -19.95 8.49 -8.09
CA GLY A 54 -20.82 9.56 -8.59
C GLY A 54 -20.36 10.08 -9.96
N ARG A 55 -19.04 10.11 -10.18
CA ARG A 55 -18.41 10.30 -11.49
C ARG A 55 -17.18 9.40 -11.61
N ILE A 56 -17.02 8.79 -12.78
CA ILE A 56 -15.82 8.04 -13.15
C ILE A 56 -15.06 8.84 -14.20
N LEU A 57 -13.78 9.09 -13.95
CA LEU A 57 -12.90 9.80 -14.89
C LEU A 57 -11.75 8.89 -15.32
N ILE A 58 -11.43 8.95 -16.60
CA ILE A 58 -10.27 8.31 -17.19
C ILE A 58 -9.47 9.45 -17.85
N PRO A 59 -8.52 10.07 -17.12
CA PRO A 59 -7.80 11.21 -17.63
C PRO A 59 -6.81 10.78 -18.72
N ASP A 60 -6.70 11.60 -19.77
CA ASP A 60 -5.67 11.43 -20.81
C ASP A 60 -4.37 12.13 -20.38
N ILE A 61 -3.72 11.58 -19.34
CA ILE A 61 -2.54 12.18 -18.70
C ILE A 61 -1.27 11.33 -18.86
N GLY A 62 -1.20 10.50 -19.90
CA GLY A 62 -0.02 9.69 -20.24
C GLY A 62 0.25 8.50 -19.31
N ALA A 63 -0.30 8.50 -18.10
CA ALA A 63 -0.36 7.33 -17.22
C ALA A 63 -1.80 6.79 -17.16
N PRO A 64 -2.01 5.47 -17.29
CA PRO A 64 -3.32 4.88 -17.03
C PRO A 64 -3.76 5.23 -15.61
N ALA A 65 -4.95 5.83 -15.52
CA ALA A 65 -5.58 6.15 -14.26
C ALA A 65 -7.11 6.00 -14.38
N LEU A 66 -7.72 5.61 -13.28
CA LEU A 66 -9.16 5.58 -13.08
C LEU A 66 -9.44 6.37 -11.81
N ILE A 67 -10.25 7.41 -11.89
CA ILE A 67 -10.60 8.24 -10.74
C ILE A 67 -12.09 8.08 -10.46
N LEU A 68 -12.41 7.75 -9.22
CA LEU A 68 -13.77 7.71 -8.71
C LEU A 68 -14.00 8.95 -7.86
N LEU A 69 -15.01 9.72 -8.21
CA LEU A 69 -15.45 10.87 -7.42
C LEU A 69 -16.82 10.53 -6.81
N PRO A 70 -16.92 10.40 -5.48
CA PRO A 70 -18.21 10.22 -4.82
C PRO A 70 -19.16 11.40 -5.06
N ASN A 71 -18.62 12.63 -5.08
CA ASN A 71 -19.33 13.84 -5.50
C ASN A 71 -18.86 14.26 -6.90
N PRO A 72 -19.73 14.32 -7.92
CA PRO A 72 -19.33 14.68 -9.29
C PRO A 72 -18.74 16.08 -9.44
N ASP A 73 -19.03 16.98 -8.49
CA ASP A 73 -18.66 18.39 -8.50
C ASP A 73 -17.44 18.71 -7.60
N SER A 74 -16.87 17.72 -6.91
CA SER A 74 -15.69 17.90 -6.06
C SER A 74 -14.70 16.73 -6.18
N ALA A 75 -13.41 17.06 -6.18
CA ALA A 75 -12.33 16.09 -6.09
C ALA A 75 -12.07 15.61 -4.64
N ASP A 76 -12.71 16.26 -3.67
CA ASP A 76 -12.57 15.91 -2.26
C ASP A 76 -13.08 14.49 -2.03
N ASN A 77 -12.26 13.67 -1.37
CA ASN A 77 -12.53 12.24 -1.14
C ASN A 77 -12.53 11.37 -2.42
N GLY A 78 -11.94 11.86 -3.51
CA GLY A 78 -11.68 11.03 -4.68
C GLY A 78 -10.86 9.78 -4.33
N ILE A 79 -11.15 8.69 -5.04
CA ILE A 79 -10.36 7.45 -4.99
C ILE A 79 -9.67 7.30 -6.34
N TYR A 80 -8.35 7.19 -6.31
CA TYR A 80 -7.49 7.21 -7.48
C TYR A 80 -6.87 5.84 -7.66
N PHE A 81 -7.19 5.18 -8.77
CA PHE A 81 -6.58 3.93 -9.21
C PHE A 81 -5.50 4.31 -10.22
N LEU A 82 -4.26 3.99 -9.90
CA LEU A 82 -3.09 4.32 -10.66
C LEU A 82 -2.36 3.03 -11.01
N GLN A 83 -1.82 2.96 -12.21
CA GLN A 83 -0.86 1.94 -12.57
C GLN A 83 0.54 2.52 -12.39
N GLU A 84 1.33 1.94 -11.50
CA GLU A 84 2.72 2.33 -11.29
C GLU A 84 3.67 1.32 -11.93
N ASP A 85 4.70 1.84 -12.60
CA ASP A 85 5.84 1.04 -13.01
C ASP A 85 6.80 0.92 -11.82
N PRO A 86 7.11 -0.29 -11.31
CA PRO A 86 8.10 -0.45 -10.24
C PRO A 86 9.54 -0.20 -10.69
N ALA A 87 9.83 -0.16 -12.00
CA ALA A 87 11.20 -0.06 -12.52
C ALA A 87 11.98 1.16 -12.01
N PRO A 88 11.42 2.38 -11.88
CA PRO A 88 12.12 3.52 -11.30
C PRO A 88 12.53 3.29 -9.84
N VAL A 89 11.65 2.67 -9.04
CA VAL A 89 11.93 2.33 -7.63
C VAL A 89 13.04 1.29 -7.54
N LEU A 90 12.94 0.25 -8.37
CA LEU A 90 13.97 -0.80 -8.45
C LEU A 90 15.31 -0.24 -8.92
N ALA A 91 15.32 0.71 -9.87
CA ALA A 91 16.53 1.37 -10.36
C ALA A 91 17.23 2.17 -9.25
N VAL A 92 16.46 2.87 -8.41
CA VAL A 92 16.99 3.55 -7.22
C VAL A 92 17.62 2.54 -6.26
N LEU A 93 16.90 1.47 -5.92
CA LEU A 93 17.39 0.46 -4.98
C LEU A 93 18.66 -0.22 -5.48
N LYS A 94 18.73 -0.52 -6.78
CA LYS A 94 19.90 -1.10 -7.44
C LYS A 94 21.09 -0.14 -7.45
N ARG A 95 20.87 1.15 -7.76
CA ARG A 95 21.92 2.18 -7.72
C ARG A 95 22.55 2.28 -6.33
N GLU A 96 21.75 2.14 -5.29
CA GLU A 96 22.19 2.16 -3.89
C GLU A 96 22.72 0.80 -3.38
N SER A 97 22.73 -0.23 -4.23
CA SER A 97 23.08 -1.63 -3.91
C SER A 97 22.23 -2.24 -2.78
N LEU A 98 20.97 -1.79 -2.66
CA LEU A 98 20.01 -2.25 -1.67
C LEU A 98 19.21 -3.46 -2.18
N ASP A 99 18.99 -3.57 -3.49
CA ASP A 99 18.29 -4.70 -4.13
C ASP A 99 18.87 -6.06 -3.73
N ARG A 100 20.19 -6.23 -3.83
CA ARG A 100 20.88 -7.47 -3.46
C ARG A 100 20.90 -7.69 -1.96
N ARG A 101 21.09 -6.61 -1.19
CA ARG A 101 21.19 -6.68 0.27
C ARG A 101 19.88 -7.12 0.92
N TYR A 102 18.75 -6.71 0.36
CA TYR A 102 17.41 -7.05 0.85
C TYR A 102 16.70 -8.13 0.02
N ALA A 103 17.42 -8.82 -0.87
CA ALA A 103 16.90 -9.90 -1.70
C ALA A 103 15.61 -9.52 -2.45
N ILE A 104 15.61 -8.34 -3.07
CA ILE A 104 14.47 -7.83 -3.84
C ILE A 104 14.52 -8.46 -5.23
N HIS A 105 13.61 -9.40 -5.48
CA HIS A 105 13.56 -10.16 -6.72
C HIS A 105 12.24 -10.00 -7.48
N ASP A 106 11.22 -9.49 -6.80
CA ASP A 106 9.84 -9.41 -7.30
C ASP A 106 9.09 -8.24 -6.63
N LEU A 107 7.89 -7.94 -7.13
CA LEU A 107 7.02 -6.90 -6.56
C LEU A 107 6.65 -7.17 -5.09
N PRO A 108 6.27 -8.40 -4.68
CA PRO A 108 5.98 -8.70 -3.27
C PRO A 108 7.15 -8.44 -2.31
N SER A 109 8.40 -8.75 -2.70
CA SER A 109 9.60 -8.49 -1.89
C SER A 109 9.91 -7.00 -1.84
N LEU A 110 9.71 -6.26 -2.93
CA LEU A 110 9.79 -4.80 -2.92
C LEU A 110 8.79 -4.19 -1.93
N LEU A 111 7.51 -4.56 -2.03
CA LEU A 111 6.46 -4.02 -1.16
C LEU A 111 6.70 -4.42 0.31
N ARG A 112 7.22 -5.63 0.57
CA ARG A 112 7.63 -6.05 1.92
C ARG A 112 8.80 -5.22 2.46
N LEU A 113 9.76 -4.85 1.61
CA LEU A 113 10.83 -3.95 2.04
C LEU A 113 10.25 -2.58 2.38
N LEU A 114 9.50 -1.96 1.45
CA LEU A 114 8.85 -0.66 1.67
C LEU A 114 7.90 -0.67 2.87
N ALA A 115 7.46 -1.85 3.29
CA ALA A 115 6.65 -2.06 4.48
C ALA A 115 7.36 -1.92 5.81
N SER A 116 8.67 -2.08 5.78
CA SER A 116 9.47 -2.36 6.96
C SER A 116 10.24 -1.10 7.34
N PRO A 117 10.18 -0.61 8.59
CA PRO A 117 11.05 0.42 9.11
C PRO A 117 12.49 0.30 8.60
N PRO A 118 13.07 1.40 8.11
CA PRO A 118 14.38 1.35 7.49
C PRO A 118 15.43 0.92 8.51
N SER A 119 16.13 -0.18 8.23
CA SER A 119 17.14 -0.73 9.15
C SER A 119 18.45 0.09 9.21
N ASP A 120 18.65 1.02 8.28
CA ASP A 120 19.81 1.92 8.27
C ASP A 120 19.51 3.27 7.60
N LYS A 121 20.44 4.22 7.74
CA LYS A 121 20.32 5.59 7.21
C LYS A 121 20.21 5.66 5.69
N ARG A 122 20.80 4.71 4.96
CA ARG A 122 20.77 4.70 3.49
C ARG A 122 19.37 4.28 3.03
N LEU A 123 18.83 3.22 3.61
CA LEU A 123 17.46 2.77 3.35
C LEU A 123 16.45 3.84 3.76
N ALA A 124 16.63 4.48 4.91
CA ALA A 124 15.76 5.57 5.36
C ALA A 124 15.72 6.74 4.35
N ARG A 125 16.88 7.11 3.78
CA ARG A 125 16.94 8.15 2.74
C ARG A 125 16.21 7.74 1.47
N VAL A 126 16.36 6.48 1.05
CA VAL A 126 15.63 5.96 -0.11
C VAL A 126 14.12 5.98 0.16
N PHE A 127 13.69 5.60 1.35
CA PHE A 127 12.29 5.61 1.73
C PHE A 127 11.73 7.03 1.71
N ALA A 128 12.41 8.00 2.31
CA ALA A 128 12.02 9.41 2.26
C ALA A 128 11.92 9.93 0.82
N MET A 129 12.87 9.58 -0.05
CA MET A 129 12.82 9.98 -1.46
C MET A 129 11.63 9.37 -2.21
N LEU A 130 11.18 8.19 -1.80
CA LEU A 130 10.03 7.49 -2.37
C LEU A 130 8.70 7.83 -1.65
N GLY A 131 8.73 8.64 -0.59
CA GLY A 131 7.57 8.99 0.23
C GLY A 131 7.09 7.88 1.17
N PHE A 132 7.99 7.03 1.66
CA PHE A 132 7.73 5.93 2.60
C PHE A 132 8.38 6.11 3.98
N ASP A 133 8.84 7.32 4.30
CA ASP A 133 9.55 7.62 5.56
C ASP A 133 8.66 7.57 6.81
N ASP A 134 7.35 7.82 6.65
CA ASP A 134 6.35 7.73 7.72
C ASP A 134 5.34 6.57 7.50
N ALA A 135 5.58 5.74 6.49
CA ALA A 135 4.70 4.65 6.11
C ALA A 135 4.71 3.53 7.15
N ALA A 136 3.52 3.08 7.55
CA ALA A 136 3.31 1.89 8.35
C ALA A 136 2.42 0.92 7.59
N ILE A 137 2.90 -0.30 7.31
CA ILE A 137 2.00 -1.33 6.79
C ILE A 137 1.16 -1.89 7.91
N VAL A 138 -0.15 -1.83 7.70
CA VAL A 138 -1.13 -2.26 8.67
C VAL A 138 -1.55 -3.69 8.37
N THR A 139 -1.77 -4.03 7.09
CA THR A 139 -2.28 -5.35 6.72
C THR A 139 -1.80 -5.84 5.36
N VAL A 140 -1.73 -7.17 5.22
CA VAL A 140 -1.57 -7.87 3.94
C VAL A 140 -2.68 -8.91 3.76
N ALA A 141 -3.30 -8.93 2.58
CA ALA A 141 -4.33 -9.90 2.21
C ALA A 141 -3.96 -10.57 0.88
N ARG A 142 -4.36 -11.83 0.69
CA ARG A 142 -4.12 -12.60 -0.54
C ARG A 142 -5.39 -13.28 -1.03
N HIS A 143 -5.64 -13.25 -2.33
CA HIS A 143 -6.75 -13.95 -2.96
C HIS A 143 -6.43 -14.30 -4.41
N GLY A 144 -6.44 -15.59 -4.71
CA GLY A 144 -5.99 -16.08 -6.01
C GLY A 144 -4.58 -15.56 -6.32
N LYS A 145 -4.43 -14.86 -7.44
CA LYS A 145 -3.17 -14.22 -7.86
C LYS A 145 -2.91 -12.86 -7.24
N LEU A 146 -3.88 -12.28 -6.54
CA LEU A 146 -3.76 -10.92 -6.00
C LEU A 146 -3.16 -10.95 -4.61
N THR A 147 -2.18 -10.09 -4.38
CA THR A 147 -1.74 -9.68 -3.04
C THR A 147 -1.99 -8.20 -2.86
N ALA A 148 -2.65 -7.84 -1.76
CA ALA A 148 -3.01 -6.48 -1.39
C ALA A 148 -2.27 -6.06 -0.12
N TRP A 149 -1.63 -4.90 -0.15
CA TRP A 149 -0.95 -4.28 0.99
C TRP A 149 -1.61 -2.96 1.32
N ARG A 150 -2.05 -2.81 2.56
CA ARG A 150 -2.54 -1.53 3.08
C ARG A 150 -1.43 -0.82 3.81
N ILE A 151 -1.05 0.34 3.29
CA ILE A 151 -0.02 1.20 3.85
C ILE A 151 -0.72 2.44 4.38
N VAL A 152 -0.54 2.69 5.66
CA VAL A 152 -1.10 3.83 6.38
C VAL A 152 0.03 4.79 6.67
N HIS A 153 -0.18 6.05 6.31
CA HIS A 153 0.74 7.13 6.59
C HIS A 153 0.24 7.92 7.79
N SER A 154 1.09 8.80 8.33
CA SER A 154 0.67 9.71 9.39
C SER A 154 -0.43 10.67 8.92
N ASP A 155 -0.39 11.06 7.64
CA ASP A 155 -1.47 11.75 6.94
C ASP A 155 -2.49 10.74 6.37
N PRO A 156 -3.75 10.72 6.85
CA PRO A 156 -4.77 9.80 6.36
C PRO A 156 -5.10 9.95 4.88
N LEU A 157 -4.88 11.13 4.28
CA LEU A 157 -5.09 11.35 2.85
C LEU A 157 -4.05 10.63 1.98
N MET A 158 -2.94 10.24 2.59
CA MET A 158 -1.84 9.51 1.99
C MET A 158 -1.97 8.00 2.19
N ASN A 159 -3.06 7.52 2.79
CA ASN A 159 -3.31 6.08 2.91
C ASN A 159 -3.46 5.45 1.53
N VAL A 160 -2.74 4.37 1.30
CA VAL A 160 -2.68 3.71 0.00
C VAL A 160 -2.85 2.22 0.12
N LEU A 161 -3.47 1.66 -0.92
CA LEU A 161 -3.61 0.24 -1.14
C LEU A 161 -2.80 -0.13 -2.38
N TYR A 162 -1.74 -0.91 -2.19
CA TYR A 162 -0.99 -1.49 -3.30
C TYR A 162 -1.50 -2.89 -3.59
N ILE A 163 -1.69 -3.20 -4.86
CA ILE A 163 -2.11 -4.52 -5.34
C ILE A 163 -1.09 -4.97 -6.37
N ALA A 164 -0.53 -6.14 -6.15
CA ALA A 164 0.29 -6.84 -7.13
C ALA A 164 -0.42 -8.15 -7.50
N ALA A 165 -0.23 -8.58 -8.75
CA ALA A 165 -0.66 -9.89 -9.20
C ALA A 165 0.56 -10.79 -9.44
N ASP A 166 0.42 -12.07 -9.12
CA ASP A 166 1.43 -13.09 -9.41
C ASP A 166 1.71 -13.12 -10.92
N ASP A 167 2.99 -13.23 -11.28
CA ASP A 167 3.50 -13.24 -12.66
C ASP A 167 3.16 -12.00 -13.51
N HIS A 168 2.80 -10.89 -12.86
CA HIS A 168 2.46 -9.64 -13.54
C HIS A 168 3.38 -8.50 -13.09
N SER A 169 3.93 -7.76 -14.04
CA SER A 169 4.95 -6.74 -13.76
C SER A 169 4.38 -5.38 -13.32
N LYS A 170 3.06 -5.18 -13.44
CA LYS A 170 2.43 -3.91 -13.07
C LYS A 170 2.04 -3.90 -11.59
N LEU A 171 2.29 -2.77 -10.94
CA LEU A 171 1.82 -2.48 -9.60
C LEU A 171 0.59 -1.57 -9.69
N TYR A 172 -0.51 -1.96 -9.05
CA TYR A 172 -1.67 -1.09 -8.95
C TYR A 172 -1.64 -0.38 -7.61
N LYS A 173 -1.93 0.91 -7.63
CA LYS A 173 -2.04 1.75 -6.44
C LYS A 173 -3.41 2.35 -6.39
N ILE A 174 -4.06 2.22 -5.25
CA ILE A 174 -5.31 2.89 -4.93
C ILE A 174 -5.01 3.88 -3.82
N ALA A 175 -5.30 5.16 -4.06
CA ALA A 175 -5.02 6.26 -3.13
C ALA A 175 -6.29 7.09 -2.88
N GLY A 176 -6.31 7.85 -1.79
CA GLY A 176 -7.40 8.77 -1.44
C GLY A 176 -8.09 8.38 -0.14
N ASN A 177 -9.38 8.68 -0.02
CA ASN A 177 -10.14 8.41 1.21
C ASN A 177 -10.50 6.92 1.36
N LEU A 178 -9.50 6.12 1.76
CA LEU A 178 -9.60 4.68 1.97
C LEU A 178 -9.86 4.33 3.44
N SER A 179 -11.08 4.63 3.89
CA SER A 179 -11.56 4.11 5.17
C SER A 179 -11.55 2.57 5.18
N ASP A 180 -11.60 1.97 6.37
CA ASP A 180 -11.67 0.50 6.52
C ASP A 180 -12.85 -0.09 5.72
N ALA A 181 -14.01 0.56 5.73
CA ALA A 181 -15.17 0.09 4.98
C ALA A 181 -14.92 0.14 3.47
N THR A 182 -14.33 1.25 2.98
CA THR A 182 -14.01 1.42 1.56
C THR A 182 -13.00 0.38 1.09
N TRP A 183 -11.91 0.18 1.84
CA TRP A 183 -10.89 -0.83 1.52
C TRP A 183 -11.52 -2.24 1.45
N HIS A 184 -12.32 -2.63 2.44
CA HIS A 184 -12.93 -3.96 2.48
C HIS A 184 -13.90 -4.15 1.31
N SER A 185 -14.71 -3.12 1.00
CA SER A 185 -15.65 -3.17 -0.11
C SER A 185 -14.96 -3.27 -1.46
N LEU A 186 -13.84 -2.57 -1.67
CA LEU A 186 -13.09 -2.63 -2.92
C LEU A 186 -12.47 -4.01 -3.13
N LEU A 187 -11.86 -4.59 -2.09
CA LEU A 187 -11.23 -5.89 -2.19
C LEU A 187 -12.22 -7.05 -2.30
N ALA A 188 -13.37 -6.98 -1.60
CA ALA A 188 -14.31 -8.09 -1.54
C ALA A 188 -14.72 -8.63 -2.92
N HIS A 189 -14.77 -7.77 -3.93
CA HIS A 189 -15.15 -8.15 -5.30
C HIS A 189 -14.01 -8.02 -6.31
N MET A 190 -12.78 -7.85 -5.84
CA MET A 190 -11.65 -7.65 -6.72
C MET A 190 -11.07 -8.98 -7.16
N THR A 191 -10.95 -9.16 -8.47
CA THR A 191 -10.38 -10.36 -9.08
C THR A 191 -9.35 -9.98 -10.14
N PHE A 192 -8.47 -10.93 -10.45
CA PHE A 192 -7.54 -10.79 -11.56
C PHE A 192 -8.20 -11.39 -12.81
N SER A 193 -8.45 -10.56 -13.83
CA SER A 193 -9.10 -10.94 -15.08
C SER A 193 -8.34 -10.36 -16.28
N PRO A 194 -7.99 -11.14 -17.32
CA PRO A 194 -7.30 -10.62 -18.49
C PRO A 194 -8.09 -9.49 -19.19
N PRO A 195 -7.41 -8.51 -19.82
CA PRO A 195 -8.08 -7.51 -20.65
C PRO A 195 -8.87 -8.18 -21.80
N PRO A 196 -10.06 -7.63 -22.15
CA PRO A 196 -10.89 -8.14 -23.23
C PRO A 196 -10.26 -7.98 -24.62
#